data_AF-A0A7S4FCL8-F1
#
_entry.id   AF-A0A7S4FCL8-F1
#
_cell.length_a   1.000
_cell.length_b   1.000
_cell.length_c   1.000
_cell.angle_alpha   90.00
_cell.angle_beta   90.00
_cell.angle_gamma   90.00
#
_symmetry.space_group_name_H-M   'P 1'
#
loop_
_entity.id
_entity.type
_entity.pdbx_description
1 polymer ?
#
loop_
_entity_poly.entity_id
_entity_poly.type
_entity_poly.pdbx_seq_one_letter_code
_entity_poly.pdbx_strand_id
1 'polypeptide(L)'
;DEVPTGLKSMVEAYIMCFLRTSARVVMTSRPGGFSQAWLEQCVMMRILPLDTKQQESVAKARLLQPSHLHVFRELMARPDLQQLASNPLILSMVLSYIRTATTCQQPTGPLNRWRLYQSA
;
A
#
# COMPACT_ATOMS: atom_id res chain seq x y z
N ASP A 1 -10.94 9.39 28.87
CA ASP A 1 -9.48 9.53 29.04
C ASP A 1 -9.06 9.05 30.42
N GLU A 2 -8.92 7.74 30.60
CA GLU A 2 -8.28 7.20 31.80
C GLU A 2 -6.85 6.81 31.43
N VAL A 3 -5.87 7.29 32.20
CA VAL A 3 -4.50 6.74 32.15
C VAL A 3 -4.61 5.32 32.70
N PRO A 4 -4.34 4.28 31.89
CA PRO A 4 -4.51 2.92 32.36
C PRO A 4 -3.44 2.63 33.42
N THR A 5 -3.87 2.43 34.67
CA THR A 5 -3.02 2.24 35.87
C THR A 5 -2.60 0.79 36.09
N GLY A 6 -3.04 -0.13 35.22
CA GLY A 6 -2.67 -1.55 35.29
C GLY A 6 -1.18 -1.78 35.01
N LEU A 7 -0.61 -2.81 35.64
CA LEU A 7 0.81 -3.20 35.47
C LEU A 7 1.22 -3.31 34.01
N LYS A 8 0.36 -3.90 33.16
CA LYS A 8 0.57 -4.02 31.72
C LYS A 8 0.85 -2.65 31.08
N SER A 9 0.04 -1.65 31.39
CA SER A 9 0.16 -0.32 30.82
C SER A 9 1.38 0.44 31.32
N MET A 10 1.79 0.22 32.57
CA MET A 10 3.07 0.75 33.08
C MET A 10 4.28 0.13 32.35
N VAL A 11 4.25 -1.19 32.11
CA VAL A 11 5.32 -1.87 31.36
C VAL A 11 5.36 -1.38 29.91
N GLU A 12 4.21 -1.25 29.24
CA GLU A 12 4.11 -0.71 27.88
C GLU A 12 4.64 0.73 27.81
N ALA A 13 4.31 1.58 28.80
CA ALA A 13 4.82 2.95 28.90
C ALA A 13 6.34 3.00 29.08
N TYR A 14 6.89 2.17 29.96
CA TYR A 14 8.33 2.08 30.19
C TYR A 14 9.07 1.66 28.92
N ILE A 15 8.61 0.61 28.24
CA ILE A 15 9.21 0.12 26.99
C ILE A 15 9.16 1.23 25.93
N MET A 16 8.00 1.88 25.75
CA MET A 16 7.84 2.96 24.78
C MET A 16 8.72 4.17 25.08
N CYS A 17 8.88 4.54 26.36
CA CYS A 17 9.79 5.63 26.75
C CYS A 17 11.25 5.25 26.48
N PHE A 18 11.69 4.07 26.92
CA PHE A 18 13.05 3.59 26.69
C PHE A 18 13.40 3.55 25.20
N LEU A 19 12.52 2.98 24.37
CA LEU A 19 12.73 2.93 22.92
C LEU A 19 12.83 4.31 22.28
N ARG A 20 12.02 5.28 22.74
CA ARG A 20 12.07 6.66 22.24
C ARG A 20 13.33 7.39 22.66
N THR A 21 13.87 7.13 23.84
CA THR A 21 15.11 7.75 24.32
C THR A 21 16.37 7.15 23.71
N SER A 22 16.33 5.87 23.35
CA SER A 22 17.51 5.11 22.94
C SER A 22 17.60 4.86 21.43
N ALA A 23 16.52 5.08 20.67
CA ALA A 23 16.48 4.80 19.24
C ALA A 23 15.65 5.81 18.45
N ARG A 24 15.97 5.92 17.15
CA ARG A 24 15.09 6.57 16.17
C ARG A 24 14.02 5.56 15.75
N VAL A 25 12.77 5.83 16.09
CA VAL A 25 11.64 4.91 15.86
C VAL A 25 10.69 5.51 14.83
N VAL A 26 10.31 4.72 13.82
CA VAL A 26 9.20 5.02 12.90
C VAL A 26 8.10 4.01 13.15
N MET A 27 6.92 4.51 13.50
CA MET A 27 5.73 3.71 13.77
C MET A 27 4.68 3.97 12.68
N THR A 28 4.04 2.91 12.18
CA THR A 28 2.91 3.01 11.26
C THR A 28 1.65 2.49 11.94
N SER A 29 0.53 3.17 11.71
CA SER A 29 -0.76 2.79 12.29
C SER A 29 -1.89 3.11 11.32
N ARG A 30 -3.05 2.50 11.55
CA ARG A 30 -4.30 2.93 10.91
C ARG A 30 -4.79 4.23 11.57
N PRO A 31 -5.57 5.07 10.87
CA PRO A 31 -6.25 6.20 11.49
C PRO A 31 -7.04 5.74 12.73
N GLY A 32 -6.82 6.37 13.88
CA GLY A 32 -7.47 6.01 15.15
C GLY A 32 -6.90 4.77 15.86
N GLY A 33 -5.89 4.10 15.29
CA GLY A 33 -5.25 2.92 15.91
C GLY A 33 -4.20 3.27 16.97
N PHE A 34 -4.19 4.49 17.48
CA PHE A 34 -3.22 4.98 18.46
C PHE A 34 -3.88 6.01 19.38
N SER A 35 -3.38 6.09 20.62
CA SER A 35 -3.74 7.17 21.53
C SER A 35 -2.82 8.36 21.32
N GLN A 36 -3.39 9.55 21.11
CA GLN A 36 -2.63 10.79 20.91
C GLN A 36 -1.73 11.12 22.11
N ALA A 37 -2.21 10.86 23.33
CA ALA A 37 -1.47 11.09 24.58
C ALA A 37 -0.13 10.33 24.64
N TRP A 38 -0.04 9.18 23.96
CA TRP A 38 1.18 8.37 23.95
C TRP A 38 2.22 8.87 22.95
N LEU A 39 1.80 9.66 21.96
CA LEU A 39 2.63 10.10 20.83
C LEU A 39 2.79 11.63 20.78
N GLU A 40 2.48 12.35 21.85
CA GLU A 40 2.59 13.83 21.93
C GLU A 40 3.99 14.36 21.56
N GLN A 41 5.03 13.57 21.82
CA GLN A 41 6.42 13.90 21.52
C GLN A 41 6.88 13.42 20.13
N CYS A 42 6.02 12.76 19.37
CA CYS A 42 6.35 12.22 18.06
C CYS A 42 5.92 13.15 16.93
N VAL A 43 6.74 13.24 15.87
CA VAL A 43 6.33 13.92 14.63
C VAL A 43 5.33 13.05 13.91
N MET A 44 4.11 13.56 13.75
CA MET A 44 3.05 12.86 13.05
C MET A 44 3.15 13.10 11.54
N MET A 45 3.08 12.02 10.76
CA MET A 45 3.02 12.08 9.30
C MET A 45 1.77 11.37 8.81
N ARG A 46 1.08 12.01 7.86
CA ARG A 46 -0.08 11.41 7.18
C ARG A 46 0.32 11.01 5.76
N ILE A 47 0.16 9.73 5.44
CA ILE A 47 0.30 9.24 4.07
C ILE A 47 -0.97 9.64 3.32
N LEU A 48 -0.79 10.39 2.24
CA LEU A 48 -1.89 10.83 1.37
C LEU A 48 -2.07 9.83 0.20
N PRO A 49 -3.28 9.81 -0.42
CA PRO A 49 -3.49 9.07 -1.66
C PRO A 49 -2.53 9.53 -2.76
N LEU A 50 -2.23 8.63 -3.70
CA LEU A 50 -1.36 8.93 -4.84
C LEU A 50 -2.05 9.91 -5.79
N ASP A 51 -1.34 10.97 -6.16
CA ASP A 51 -1.75 11.84 -7.25
C ASP A 51 -1.50 11.20 -8.63
N THR A 52 -2.05 11.80 -9.68
CA THR A 52 -1.94 11.27 -11.06
C THR A 52 -0.49 11.14 -11.53
N LYS A 53 0.40 12.08 -11.17
CA LYS A 53 1.81 12.03 -11.57
C LYS A 53 2.54 10.90 -10.88
N GLN A 54 2.24 10.66 -9.61
CA GLN A 54 2.77 9.55 -8.83
C GLN A 54 2.27 8.22 -9.38
N GLN A 55 0.98 8.10 -9.71
CA GLN A 55 0.41 6.90 -10.35
C GLN A 55 1.13 6.61 -11.69
N GLU A 56 1.34 7.62 -12.53
CA GLU A 56 2.11 7.48 -13.78
C GLU A 56 3.57 7.08 -13.55
N SER A 57 4.23 7.67 -12.56
CA SER A 57 5.61 7.34 -12.21
C SER A 57 5.75 5.87 -11.81
N VAL A 58 4.84 5.39 -10.95
CA VAL A 58 4.77 3.98 -10.55
C VAL A 58 4.49 3.08 -11.75
N ALA A 59 3.56 3.47 -12.64
CA ALA A 59 3.26 2.69 -13.83
C ALA A 59 4.47 2.59 -14.77
N LYS A 60 5.16 3.71 -15.06
CA LYS A 60 6.39 3.72 -15.87
C LYS A 60 7.51 2.86 -15.27
N ALA A 61 7.63 2.85 -13.94
CA ALA A 61 8.62 2.02 -13.26
C ALA A 61 8.28 0.51 -13.27
N ARG A 62 7.00 0.14 -13.40
CA ARG A 62 6.52 -1.25 -13.26
C ARG A 62 6.10 -1.89 -14.58
N LEU A 63 5.76 -1.10 -15.59
CA LEU A 63 5.33 -1.54 -16.92
C LEU A 63 6.42 -1.19 -17.94
N LEU A 64 7.25 -2.19 -18.26
CA LEU A 64 8.39 -2.01 -19.16
C LEU A 64 7.99 -1.98 -20.65
N GLN A 65 6.86 -2.60 -20.99
CA GLN A 65 6.40 -2.67 -22.37
C GLN A 65 5.55 -1.44 -22.73
N PRO A 66 5.79 -0.79 -23.88
CA PRO A 66 4.98 0.35 -24.34
C PRO A 66 3.49 0.01 -24.48
N SER A 67 3.17 -1.22 -24.88
CA SER A 67 1.79 -1.74 -24.96
C SER A 67 1.08 -1.71 -23.60
N HIS A 68 1.75 -2.10 -22.52
CA HIS A 68 1.19 -2.06 -21.17
C HIS A 68 0.93 -0.63 -20.71
N LEU A 69 1.84 0.30 -21.03
CA LEU A 69 1.67 1.70 -20.71
C LEU A 69 0.50 2.33 -21.47
N HIS A 70 0.24 1.87 -22.70
CA HIS A 70 -0.94 2.28 -23.46
C HIS A 70 -2.23 1.83 -22.77
N VAL A 71 -2.36 0.54 -22.43
CA VAL A 71 -3.52 0.00 -21.70
C VAL A 71 -3.70 0.70 -20.35
N PHE A 72 -2.62 0.99 -19.64
CA PHE A 72 -2.68 1.75 -18.39
C PHE A 72 -3.30 3.14 -18.60
N ARG A 73 -2.89 3.87 -19.63
CA ARG A 73 -3.44 5.20 -19.94
C ARG A 73 -4.93 5.12 -20.28
N GLU A 74 -5.36 4.12 -21.03
CA GLU A 74 -6.78 3.93 -21.34
C GLU A 74 -7.61 3.65 -20.07
N LEU A 75 -7.10 2.81 -19.17
CA LEU A 75 -7.77 2.54 -17.90
C LEU A 75 -7.81 3.78 -16.99
N MET A 76 -6.73 4.56 -16.94
CA MET A 76 -6.67 5.79 -16.13
C MET A 76 -7.40 6.98 -16.76
N ALA A 77 -7.80 6.90 -18.03
CA ALA A 77 -8.71 7.88 -18.63
C ALA A 77 -10.12 7.82 -18.01
N ARG A 78 -10.45 6.69 -17.36
CA ARG A 78 -11.70 6.55 -16.63
C ARG A 78 -11.58 7.12 -15.20
N PRO A 79 -12.39 8.11 -14.82
CA PRO A 79 -12.22 8.84 -13.55
C PRO A 79 -12.49 7.97 -12.31
N ASP A 80 -13.42 7.02 -12.40
CA ASP A 80 -13.72 6.04 -11.35
C ASP A 80 -12.51 5.15 -11.03
N LEU A 81 -11.88 4.59 -12.07
CA LEU A 81 -10.70 3.76 -11.92
C LEU A 81 -9.47 4.56 -11.49
N GLN A 82 -9.32 5.77 -12.01
CA GLN A 82 -8.24 6.67 -11.62
C GLN A 82 -8.33 7.06 -10.13
N GLN A 83 -9.54 7.35 -9.66
CA GLN A 83 -9.77 7.65 -8.25
C GLN A 83 -9.51 6.42 -7.37
N LEU A 84 -9.94 5.23 -7.77
CA LEU A 84 -9.63 4.00 -7.03
C LEU A 84 -8.12 3.72 -7.00
N ALA A 85 -7.42 3.99 -8.10
CA ALA A 85 -5.97 3.84 -8.22
C ALA A 85 -5.17 4.87 -7.40
N SER A 86 -5.81 5.84 -6.77
CA SER A 86 -5.14 6.68 -5.76
C SER A 86 -4.72 5.87 -4.52
N ASN A 87 -5.32 4.69 -4.32
CA ASN A 87 -4.83 3.72 -3.35
C ASN A 87 -3.69 2.88 -3.97
N PRO A 88 -2.47 2.89 -3.40
CA PRO A 88 -1.32 2.17 -3.96
C PRO A 88 -1.52 0.65 -4.07
N LEU A 89 -2.36 0.05 -3.23
CA LEU A 89 -2.70 -1.37 -3.33
C LEU A 89 -3.58 -1.65 -4.55
N ILE A 90 -4.58 -0.80 -4.79
CA ILE A 90 -5.45 -0.92 -5.97
C ILE A 90 -4.65 -0.69 -7.24
N LEU A 91 -3.80 0.35 -7.27
CA LEU A 91 -2.90 0.58 -8.39
C LEU A 91 -2.03 -0.65 -8.67
N SER A 92 -1.45 -1.28 -7.63
CA SER A 92 -0.65 -2.49 -7.78
C SER A 92 -1.43 -3.68 -8.36
N MET A 93 -2.72 -3.81 -8.01
CA MET A 93 -3.61 -4.81 -8.61
C MET A 93 -3.86 -4.50 -10.10
N VAL A 94 -4.17 -3.25 -10.45
CA VAL A 94 -4.35 -2.81 -11.85
C VAL A 94 -3.10 -3.10 -12.68
N LEU A 95 -1.93 -2.70 -12.21
CA LEU A 95 -0.66 -2.94 -12.91
C LEU A 95 -0.35 -4.44 -13.05
N SER A 96 -0.74 -5.25 -12.07
CA SER A 96 -0.59 -6.70 -12.14
C SER A 96 -1.55 -7.31 -13.16
N TYR A 97 -2.80 -6.87 -13.18
CA TYR A 97 -3.79 -7.26 -14.17
C TYR A 97 -3.32 -6.95 -15.60
N ILE A 98 -2.83 -5.74 -15.85
CA ILE A 98 -2.31 -5.33 -17.16
C ILE A 98 -1.22 -6.29 -17.63
N ARG A 99 -0.24 -6.59 -16.76
CA ARG A 99 0.84 -7.54 -17.09
C ARG A 99 0.30 -8.92 -17.42
N THR A 100 -0.65 -9.45 -16.65
CA THR A 100 -1.17 -10.80 -16.88
C THR A 100 -2.08 -10.89 -18.09
N ALA A 101 -2.92 -9.87 -18.33
CA ALA A 101 -3.89 -9.86 -19.42
C ALA A 101 -3.21 -9.85 -20.79
N THR A 102 -2.11 -9.11 -20.93
CA THR A 102 -1.29 -9.11 -22.15
C THR A 102 -0.44 -10.37 -22.29
N THR A 103 0.00 -10.99 -21.19
CA THR A 103 0.76 -12.25 -21.24
C THR A 103 -0.13 -13.44 -21.63
N CYS A 104 -1.44 -13.40 -21.34
CA CYS A 104 -2.39 -14.43 -21.80
C CYS A 104 -2.56 -14.50 -23.33
N GLN A 105 -1.99 -13.56 -24.08
CA GLN A 105 -1.90 -13.63 -25.56
C GLN A 105 -0.61 -14.28 -26.08
N GLN A 106 0.33 -14.71 -25.19
CA GLN A 106 1.52 -15.48 -25.58
C GLN A 106 1.59 -16.84 -24.82
N PRO A 107 1.63 -17.98 -25.54
CA PRO A 107 1.60 -19.29 -24.90
C PRO A 107 3.01 -19.82 -24.65
N THR A 108 3.75 -19.32 -23.65
CA THR A 108 4.97 -20.02 -23.15
C THR A 108 5.45 -19.44 -21.81
N GLY A 109 5.07 -20.08 -20.69
CA GLY A 109 5.61 -19.74 -19.36
C GLY A 109 4.87 -20.47 -18.22
N PRO A 110 5.55 -20.79 -17.10
CA PRO A 110 5.10 -21.82 -16.16
C PRO A 110 3.74 -21.49 -15.52
N LEU A 111 2.95 -22.56 -15.35
CA LEU A 111 1.54 -22.58 -15.01
C LEU A 111 1.17 -21.67 -13.82
N ASN A 112 0.42 -20.62 -14.10
CA ASN A 112 -0.26 -19.82 -13.08
C ASN A 112 -1.34 -20.67 -12.38
N ARG A 113 -1.31 -20.69 -11.04
CA ARG A 113 -2.18 -21.45 -10.12
C ARG A 113 -3.69 -21.34 -10.41
N TRP A 114 -4.12 -20.26 -11.04
CA TRP A 114 -5.51 -20.04 -11.46
C TRP A 114 -6.02 -21.03 -12.52
N ARG A 115 -5.15 -21.63 -13.35
CA ARG A 115 -5.57 -22.63 -14.34
C ARG A 115 -6.02 -23.96 -13.73
N LEU A 116 -5.58 -24.28 -12.51
CA LEU A 116 -5.94 -25.52 -11.82
C LEU A 116 -7.40 -25.55 -11.35
N TYR A 117 -8.01 -24.38 -11.15
CA TYR A 117 -9.40 -24.27 -10.70
C TYR A 117 -10.42 -24.31 -11.85
N GLN A 118 -9.97 -24.20 -13.11
CA GLN A 118 -10.86 -24.32 -14.27
C GLN A 118 -10.99 -25.75 -14.79
N SER A 119 -10.14 -26.67 -14.32
CA SER A 119 -10.12 -28.08 -14.73
C SER A 119 -10.69 -29.03 -13.68
N ALA A 120 -11.43 -28.53 -12.68
CA ALA A 120 -12.08 -29.32 -11.64
C ALA A 120 -13.60 -29.31 -11.82
#